data_AF-A0A950MLI3-F1
#
_entry.id   AF-A0A950MLI3-F1
#
_cell.length_a   1.000
_cell.length_b   1.000
_cell.length_c   1.000
_cell.angle_alpha   90.00
_cell.angle_beta   90.00
_cell.angle_gamma   90.00
#
_symmetry.space_group_name_H-M   'P 1'
#
loop_
_entity.id
_entity.type
_entity.pdbx_description
1 polymer ?
#
loop_
_entity_poly.entity_id
_entity_poly.type
_entity_poly.pdbx_seq_one_letter_code
_entity_poly.pdbx_strand_id
1 'polypeptide(L)'
;MNERIRPTQAAIYAALLTISAVVMIYMGTYASAYYAPSVCLLLEAVLLWCGIARKLFERVLQLNQLTGIVLILTLWLGDALHLPKLDIAGVMLIGNMVSGGPLMAALAIPLLASFHFGKTLPDWFQSRGV
;
A
#
# COMPACT_ATOMS: atom_id res chain seq x y z
N MET A 1 34.53 -6.22 -0.84
CA MET A 1 33.67 -5.07 -1.18
C MET A 1 32.59 -5.56 -2.13
N ASN A 2 31.46 -6.07 -1.62
CA ASN A 2 30.30 -6.32 -2.48
C ASN A 2 29.31 -5.21 -2.16
N GLU A 3 29.17 -4.30 -3.12
CA GLU A 3 28.40 -3.09 -2.96
C GLU A 3 26.95 -3.43 -2.63
N ARG A 4 26.38 -2.55 -1.80
CA ARG A 4 24.98 -2.44 -1.43
C ARG A 4 24.12 -2.11 -2.66
N ILE A 5 24.22 -2.89 -3.73
CA ILE A 5 23.50 -2.70 -4.98
C ILE A 5 22.05 -3.05 -4.70
N ARG A 6 21.21 -2.02 -4.78
CA ARG A 6 19.76 -2.13 -4.65
C ARG A 6 19.23 -3.04 -5.77
N PRO A 7 18.37 -4.03 -5.47
CA PRO A 7 17.74 -4.79 -6.53
C PRO A 7 16.85 -3.85 -7.34
N THR A 8 16.91 -3.98 -8.67
CA THR A 8 16.14 -3.15 -9.61
C THR A 8 14.66 -3.13 -9.29
N GLN A 9 14.10 -4.26 -8.82
CA GLN A 9 12.71 -4.37 -8.39
C GLN A 9 12.36 -3.40 -7.24
N ALA A 10 13.19 -3.32 -6.20
CA ALA A 10 12.94 -2.40 -5.08
C ALA A 10 13.00 -0.95 -5.52
N ALA A 11 13.91 -0.60 -6.44
CA ALA A 11 14.00 0.74 -7.01
C ALA A 11 12.76 1.10 -7.85
N ILE A 12 12.30 0.19 -8.70
CA ILE A 12 11.10 0.38 -9.53
C ILE A 12 9.87 0.59 -8.65
N TYR A 13 9.62 -0.30 -7.69
CA TYR A 13 8.45 -0.19 -6.82
C TYR A 13 8.50 1.05 -5.92
N ALA A 14 9.68 1.41 -5.39
CA ALA A 14 9.82 2.64 -4.62
C ALA A 14 9.56 3.90 -5.48
N ALA A 15 10.02 3.91 -6.74
CA ALA A 15 9.72 4.99 -7.67
C ALA A 15 8.21 5.07 -7.97
N LEU A 16 7.56 3.93 -8.23
CA LEU A 16 6.11 3.88 -8.47
C LEU A 16 5.29 4.36 -7.26
N LEU A 17 5.67 3.95 -6.05
CA LEU A 17 5.04 4.42 -4.81
C LEU A 17 5.24 5.93 -4.62
N THR A 18 6.45 6.44 -4.91
CA THR A 18 6.75 7.87 -4.83
C THR A 18 5.94 8.67 -5.85
N ILE A 19 5.88 8.23 -7.11
CA ILE A 19 5.06 8.87 -8.15
C ILE A 19 3.59 8.87 -7.74
N SER A 20 3.10 7.73 -7.23
CA SER A 20 1.73 7.59 -6.75
C SER A 20 1.45 8.54 -5.59
N ALA A 21 2.39 8.72 -4.68
CA ALA A 21 2.27 9.69 -3.60
C ALA A 21 2.23 11.14 -4.10
N VAL A 22 3.08 11.51 -5.05
CA VAL A 22 3.07 12.85 -5.67
C VAL A 22 1.73 13.13 -6.35
N VAL A 23 1.20 12.15 -7.08
CA VAL A 23 -0.15 12.25 -7.68
C VAL A 23 -1.22 12.44 -6.60
N MET A 24 -1.14 11.71 -5.49
CA MET A 24 -2.09 11.85 -4.38
C MET A 24 -1.95 13.19 -3.64
N ILE A 25 -0.73 13.74 -3.51
CA ILE A 25 -0.52 15.10 -2.97
C ILE A 25 -1.17 16.13 -3.88
N TYR A 26 -1.00 16.00 -5.20
CA TYR A 26 -1.67 16.85 -6.18
C TYR A 26 -3.20 16.74 -6.07
N MET A 27 -3.75 15.53 -5.95
CA MET A 27 -5.19 15.36 -5.69
C MET A 27 -5.62 15.95 -4.34
N GLY A 28 -4.72 15.97 -3.35
CA GLY A 28 -4.89 16.60 -2.05
C GLY A 28 -5.25 18.08 -2.11
N THR A 29 -4.80 18.80 -3.15
CA THR A 29 -5.16 20.21 -3.34
C THR A 29 -6.62 20.40 -3.72
N TYR A 30 -7.28 19.36 -4.25
CA TYR A 30 -8.70 19.36 -4.60
C TYR A 30 -9.57 18.77 -3.49
N ALA A 31 -9.09 17.73 -2.80
CA ALA A 31 -9.75 17.15 -1.65
C ALA A 31 -8.75 16.68 -0.60
N SER A 32 -8.87 17.22 0.62
CA SER A 32 -7.93 16.97 1.72
C SER A 32 -7.80 15.50 2.12
N ALA A 33 -8.82 14.68 1.82
CA ALA A 33 -8.80 13.25 2.07
C ALA A 33 -7.63 12.51 1.37
N TYR A 34 -7.07 13.05 0.29
CA TYR A 34 -5.94 12.43 -0.44
C TYR A 34 -4.56 12.69 0.21
N TYR A 35 -4.48 13.55 1.24
CA TYR A 35 -3.24 13.71 2.01
C TYR A 35 -2.90 12.49 2.86
N ALA A 36 -3.90 11.79 3.40
CA ALA A 36 -3.68 10.56 4.17
C ALA A 36 -3.00 9.44 3.35
N PRO A 37 -3.53 9.04 2.17
CA PRO A 37 -2.90 7.99 1.37
C PRO A 37 -1.55 8.42 0.79
N SER A 38 -1.33 9.70 0.48
CA SER A 38 -0.02 10.15 -0.02
C SER A 38 1.09 10.03 1.01
N VAL A 39 0.83 10.40 2.27
CA VAL A 39 1.80 10.23 3.36
C VAL A 39 2.11 8.74 3.58
N CYS A 40 1.09 7.89 3.56
CA CYS A 40 1.27 6.44 3.66
C CYS A 40 2.12 5.88 2.51
N LEU A 41 1.82 6.26 1.26
CA LEU A 41 2.58 5.85 0.08
C LEU A 41 4.04 6.32 0.13
N LEU A 42 4.32 7.54 0.61
CA LEU A 42 5.70 8.01 0.83
C LEU A 42 6.42 7.20 1.89
N LEU A 43 5.76 6.94 3.02
CA LEU A 43 6.34 6.16 4.10
C LEU A 43 6.72 4.75 3.62
N GLU A 44 5.82 4.10 2.88
CA GLU A 44 6.04 2.78 2.30
C GLU A 44 7.15 2.79 1.22
N ALA A 45 7.22 3.85 0.41
CA ALA A 45 8.32 4.05 -0.53
C ALA A 45 9.68 4.15 0.19
N VAL A 46 9.74 4.89 1.30
CA VAL A 46 10.96 5.04 2.12
C VAL A 46 11.33 3.71 2.80
N LEU A 47 10.35 3.00 3.37
CA LEU A 47 10.59 1.69 3.99
C LEU A 47 11.17 0.70 2.97
N LEU A 48 10.61 0.65 1.76
CA LEU A 48 11.09 -0.21 0.69
C LEU A 48 12.47 0.21 0.17
N TRP A 49 12.70 1.50 0.01
CA TRP A 49 13.98 2.06 -0.45
C TRP A 49 15.11 1.76 0.54
N CYS A 50 14.83 1.90 1.82
CA CYS A 50 15.77 1.61 2.90
C CYS A 50 15.91 0.11 3.18
N GLY A 51 14.92 -0.72 2.78
CA GLY A 51 14.87 -2.15 3.05
C GLY A 51 14.64 -2.46 4.54
N ILE A 52 13.85 -1.63 5.23
CA ILE A 52 13.63 -1.73 6.69
C ILE A 52 12.17 -2.03 7.04
N ALA A 53 11.93 -2.60 8.22
CA ALA A 53 10.59 -2.86 8.77
C ALA A 53 9.66 -3.69 7.86
N ARG A 54 10.18 -4.80 7.29
CA ARG A 54 9.44 -5.74 6.41
C ARG A 54 8.03 -6.09 6.91
N LYS A 55 7.91 -6.43 8.20
CA LYS A 55 6.63 -6.81 8.82
C LYS A 55 5.62 -5.67 8.82
N LEU A 56 6.07 -4.43 8.97
CA LEU A 56 5.19 -3.26 8.92
C LEU A 56 4.68 -3.05 7.49
N PHE A 57 5.60 -3.04 6.51
CA PHE A 57 5.30 -2.93 5.09
C PHE A 57 4.27 -3.97 4.63
N GLU A 58 4.52 -5.26 4.94
CA GLU A 58 3.59 -6.35 4.61
C GLU A 58 2.21 -6.16 5.27
N ARG A 59 2.17 -5.73 6.54
CA ARG A 59 0.91 -5.50 7.26
C ARG A 59 0.11 -4.35 6.66
N VAL A 60 0.76 -3.25 6.29
CA VAL A 60 0.09 -2.10 5.66
C VAL A 60 -0.51 -2.53 4.32
N LEU A 61 0.23 -3.27 3.50
CA LEU A 61 -0.29 -3.82 2.24
C LEU A 61 -1.49 -4.75 2.46
N GLN A 62 -1.41 -5.65 3.43
CA GLN A 62 -2.51 -6.57 3.76
C GLN A 62 -3.75 -5.83 4.27
N LEU A 63 -3.57 -4.86 5.16
CA LEU A 63 -4.67 -4.02 5.67
C LEU A 63 -5.32 -3.22 4.54
N ASN A 64 -4.52 -2.67 3.62
CA ASN A 64 -5.02 -1.95 2.47
C ASN A 64 -5.84 -2.85 1.54
N GLN A 65 -5.35 -4.06 1.29
CA GLN A 65 -6.07 -5.03 0.46
C GLN A 65 -7.36 -5.50 1.13
N LEU A 66 -7.33 -5.77 2.43
CA LEU A 66 -8.48 -6.23 3.20
C LEU A 66 -9.57 -5.16 3.27
N THR A 67 -9.22 -3.92 3.60
CA THR A 67 -10.17 -2.80 3.62
C THR A 67 -10.77 -2.55 2.23
N GLY A 68 -9.97 -2.63 1.16
CA GLY A 68 -10.45 -2.51 -0.21
C GLY A 68 -11.42 -3.62 -0.63
N ILE A 69 -11.10 -4.88 -0.32
CA ILE A 69 -11.98 -6.02 -0.64
C ILE A 69 -13.28 -5.93 0.15
N VAL A 70 -13.22 -5.66 1.46
CA VAL A 70 -14.42 -5.52 2.30
C VAL A 70 -15.27 -4.34 1.81
N LEU A 71 -14.66 -3.22 1.42
CA LEU A 71 -15.36 -2.09 0.82
C LEU A 71 -16.12 -2.52 -0.45
N ILE A 72 -15.45 -3.20 -1.39
CA ILE A 72 -16.07 -3.66 -2.64
C ILE A 72 -17.22 -4.64 -2.35
N LEU A 73 -17.00 -5.62 -1.46
CA LEU A 73 -18.03 -6.58 -1.07
C LEU A 73 -19.22 -5.91 -0.38
N THR A 74 -18.97 -4.93 0.48
CA THR A 74 -20.02 -4.16 1.16
C THR A 74 -20.83 -3.35 0.15
N LEU A 75 -20.17 -2.72 -0.82
CA LEU A 75 -20.84 -1.97 -1.87
C LEU A 75 -21.66 -2.87 -2.80
N TRP A 76 -21.18 -4.09 -3.05
CA TRP A 76 -21.80 -5.04 -3.97
C TRP A 76 -22.93 -5.87 -3.33
N LEU A 77 -22.72 -6.43 -2.12
CA LEU A 77 -23.68 -7.30 -1.43
C LEU A 77 -24.52 -6.55 -0.38
N GLY A 78 -24.15 -5.33 0.00
CA GLY A 78 -24.82 -4.60 1.09
C GLY A 78 -26.32 -4.42 0.88
N ASP A 79 -26.77 -4.30 -0.38
CA ASP A 79 -28.19 -4.15 -0.72
C ASP A 79 -28.97 -5.46 -0.53
N ALA A 80 -28.31 -6.62 -0.73
CA ALA A 80 -28.94 -7.92 -0.55
C ALA A 80 -29.06 -8.34 0.93
N LEU A 81 -28.12 -7.89 1.78
CA LEU A 81 -28.06 -8.28 3.20
C LEU A 81 -28.76 -7.30 4.16
N HIS A 82 -29.39 -6.22 3.68
CA HIS A 82 -30.02 -5.17 4.52
C HIS A 82 -29.08 -4.62 5.62
N LEU A 83 -27.78 -4.60 5.35
CA LEU A 83 -26.78 -4.12 6.30
C LEU A 83 -26.72 -2.58 6.28
N PRO A 84 -26.19 -1.94 7.33
CA PRO A 84 -25.86 -0.51 7.32
C PRO A 84 -24.68 -0.25 6.37
N LYS A 85 -24.96 -0.33 5.06
CA LYS A 85 -24.00 -0.32 3.95
C LYS A 85 -23.14 0.92 3.95
N LEU A 86 -23.74 2.08 4.25
CA LEU A 86 -23.07 3.38 4.20
C LEU A 86 -22.04 3.52 5.34
N ASP A 87 -22.38 3.07 6.54
CA ASP A 87 -21.48 3.16 7.69
C ASP A 87 -20.28 2.22 7.53
N ILE A 88 -20.53 0.97 7.13
CA ILE A 88 -19.47 -0.02 6.90
C ILE A 88 -18.58 0.41 5.73
N ALA A 89 -19.16 0.87 4.62
CA ALA A 89 -18.39 1.38 3.49
C ALA A 89 -17.58 2.63 3.88
N GLY A 90 -18.14 3.53 4.68
CA GLY A 90 -17.44 4.71 5.18
C GLY A 90 -16.21 4.34 6.01
N VAL A 91 -16.34 3.44 6.97
CA VAL A 91 -15.21 2.97 7.81
C VAL A 91 -14.16 2.26 6.95
N MET A 92 -14.58 1.41 6.02
CA MET A 92 -13.65 0.69 5.14
C MET A 92 -12.95 1.62 4.15
N LEU A 93 -13.63 2.66 3.67
CA LEU A 93 -13.03 3.70 2.83
C LEU A 93 -11.98 4.50 3.59
N ILE A 94 -12.27 4.92 4.82
CA ILE A 94 -11.30 5.62 5.68
C ILE A 94 -10.10 4.71 5.96
N GLY A 95 -10.36 3.45 6.34
CA GLY A 95 -9.32 2.45 6.56
C GLY A 95 -8.42 2.29 5.33
N ASN A 96 -9.02 2.15 4.15
CA ASN A 96 -8.31 2.05 2.89
C ASN A 96 -7.47 3.31 2.60
N MET A 97 -8.02 4.51 2.80
CA MET A 97 -7.29 5.76 2.59
C MET A 97 -6.09 5.91 3.51
N VAL A 98 -6.22 5.53 4.78
CA VAL A 98 -5.11 5.61 5.75
C VAL A 98 -4.02 4.57 5.45
N SER A 99 -4.36 3.45 4.82
CA SER A 99 -3.41 2.40 4.42
C SER A 99 -2.82 2.58 3.01
N GLY A 100 -3.00 3.74 2.37
CA GLY A 100 -2.40 4.08 1.07
C GLY A 100 -3.38 4.13 -0.09
N GLY A 101 -4.64 3.79 0.15
CA GLY A 101 -5.76 4.00 -0.77
C GLY A 101 -5.79 3.03 -1.96
N PRO A 102 -6.57 3.37 -3.01
CA PRO A 102 -6.75 2.52 -4.18
C PRO A 102 -5.47 2.29 -4.98
N LEU A 103 -4.59 3.29 -5.07
CA LEU A 103 -3.30 3.15 -5.75
C LEU A 103 -2.40 2.14 -5.03
N MET A 104 -2.38 2.18 -3.69
CA MET A 104 -1.68 1.16 -2.92
C MET A 104 -2.30 -0.22 -3.13
N ALA A 105 -3.62 -0.33 -3.29
CA ALA A 105 -4.27 -1.63 -3.52
C ALA A 105 -3.87 -2.23 -4.88
N ALA A 106 -3.79 -1.39 -5.90
CA ALA A 106 -3.31 -1.80 -7.22
C ALA A 106 -1.85 -2.26 -7.19
N LEU A 107 -0.99 -1.57 -6.43
CA LEU A 107 0.43 -1.92 -6.29
C LEU A 107 0.67 -3.08 -5.29
N ALA A 108 -0.22 -3.28 -4.32
CA ALA A 108 -0.11 -4.31 -3.30
C ALA A 108 -0.13 -5.72 -3.90
N ILE A 109 -0.94 -5.96 -4.94
CA ILE A 109 -1.03 -7.26 -5.61
C ILE A 109 0.33 -7.69 -6.18
N PRO A 110 0.98 -6.93 -7.09
CA PRO A 110 2.28 -7.31 -7.62
C PRO A 110 3.40 -7.26 -6.57
N LEU A 111 3.32 -6.38 -5.57
CA LEU A 111 4.27 -6.36 -4.44
C LEU A 111 4.18 -7.63 -3.59
N LEU A 112 2.98 -8.00 -3.12
CA LEU A 112 2.77 -9.21 -2.34
C LEU A 112 3.11 -10.47 -3.13
N ALA A 113 2.77 -10.51 -4.43
CA ALA A 113 3.19 -11.58 -5.31
C ALA A 113 4.72 -11.68 -5.41
N SER A 114 5.41 -10.53 -5.52
CA SER A 114 6.88 -10.50 -5.55
C SER A 114 7.51 -10.95 -4.22
N PHE A 115 6.83 -10.74 -3.09
CA PHE A 115 7.26 -11.27 -1.78
C PHE A 115 7.01 -12.77 -1.63
N HIS A 116 5.92 -13.31 -2.18
CA HIS A 116 5.55 -14.72 -2.04
C HIS A 116 6.28 -15.63 -3.03
N PHE A 117 6.48 -15.16 -4.27
CA PHE A 117 7.07 -15.94 -5.36
C PHE A 117 8.52 -15.56 -5.67
N GLY A 118 8.99 -14.40 -5.23
CA GLY A 118 10.36 -13.92 -5.44
C GLY A 118 11.21 -13.94 -4.17
N LYS A 119 12.50 -14.22 -4.30
CA LYS A 119 13.47 -14.13 -3.19
C LYS A 119 14.09 -12.72 -3.07
N THR A 120 14.06 -11.95 -4.16
CA THR A 120 14.80 -10.70 -4.32
C THR A 120 14.35 -9.58 -3.38
N LEU A 121 13.04 -9.40 -3.18
CA LEU A 121 12.50 -8.43 -2.23
C LEU A 121 12.68 -8.88 -0.77
N PRO A 122 12.30 -10.12 -0.38
CA PRO A 122 12.54 -10.61 0.97
C PRO A 122 14.00 -10.51 1.42
N ASP A 123 14.95 -10.89 0.54
CA ASP A 123 16.38 -10.85 0.81
C ASP A 123 16.89 -9.40 0.96
N TRP A 124 16.33 -8.44 0.22
CA TRP A 124 16.64 -7.03 0.37
C TRP A 124 16.33 -6.52 1.79
N PHE A 125 15.16 -6.86 2.32
CA PHE A 125 14.77 -6.50 3.68
C PHE A 125 15.57 -7.27 4.75
N GLN A 126 15.96 -8.53 4.49
CA GLN A 126 16.79 -9.30 5.44
C GLN A 126 18.25 -8.84 5.45
N SER A 127 18.80 -8.42 4.31
CA SER A 127 20.19 -7.92 4.21
C SER A 127 20.42 -6.61 4.98
N ARG A 128 19.35 -5.91 5.35
CA ARG A 128 19.37 -4.61 6.05
C ARG A 128 18.62 -4.61 7.38
N GLY A 129 17.87 -5.66 7.69
CA GLY A 129 17.27 -5.88 8.99
C GLY A 129 18.28 -6.50 9.96
N VAL A 130 18.94 -5.64 10.74
CA VAL A 130 19.54 -6.05 12.03
C VAL A 130 18.43 -6.22 13.05
#